data_AF-A0A5P0ZQB9-F1
#
_entry.id   AF-A0A5P0ZQB9-F1
#
_cell.length_a   1.000
_cell.length_b   1.000
_cell.length_c   1.000
_cell.angle_alpha   90.00
_cell.angle_beta   90.00
_cell.angle_gamma   90.00
#
_symmetry.space_group_name_H-M   'P 1'
#
loop_
_entity.id
_entity.type
_entity.pdbx_description
1 polymer ?
#
loop_
_entity_poly.entity_id
_entity_poly.type
_entity_poly.pdbx_seq_one_letter_code
_entity_poly.pdbx_strand_id
1 'polypeptide(L)' 'MNIFTADIILLLLLISIFNNPLLNIFQALGWNLIFSEVVIGIILIILLILIHKFILRKYIFKK' A
#
# COMPACT_ATOMS: atom_id res chain seq x y z
N MET A 1 16.25 -11.80 6.41
CA MET A 1 14.79 -11.56 6.41
C MET A 1 14.22 -12.20 5.15
N ASN A 2 13.16 -12.99 5.23
CA ASN A 2 12.58 -13.58 4.02
C ASN A 2 12.00 -12.46 3.14
N ILE A 3 12.04 -12.59 1.81
CA ILE A 3 11.49 -11.59 0.87
C ILE A 3 10.03 -11.28 1.25
N PHE A 4 9.26 -12.33 1.54
CA PHE A 4 7.88 -12.23 1.98
C PHE A 4 7.69 -11.46 3.30
N THR A 5 8.65 -11.56 4.23
CA THR A 5 8.58 -10.82 5.50
C THR A 5 8.75 -9.32 5.28
N ALA A 6 9.64 -8.92 4.36
CA ALA A 6 9.82 -7.51 4.00
C ALA A 6 8.57 -6.92 3.35
N ASP A 7 7.92 -7.69 2.47
CA ASP A 7 6.69 -7.26 1.80
C ASP A 7 5.52 -7.10 2.78
N ILE A 8 5.37 -8.01 3.74
CA ILE A 8 4.33 -7.92 4.79
C ILE A 8 4.56 -6.69 5.68
N ILE A 9 5.81 -6.44 6.10
CA ILE A 9 6.16 -5.26 6.91
C ILE A 9 5.86 -3.98 6.12
N LEU A 10 6.24 -3.94 4.84
CA LEU A 10 5.98 -2.82 3.97
C LEU A 10 4.49 -2.57 3.79
N LEU A 11 3.68 -3.63 3.60
CA LEU A 11 2.23 -3.52 3.48
C LEU A 11 1.60 -2.92 4.74
N LEU A 12 1.98 -3.42 5.92
CA LEU A 12 1.48 -2.90 7.20
C LEU A 12 1.84 -1.43 7.38
N LEU A 13 3.05 -1.04 6.99
CA LEU A 13 3.52 0.35 7.07
C LEU A 13 2.74 1.26 6.11
N LEU A 14 2.48 0.78 4.89
CA LEU A 14 1.65 1.49 3.91
C LEU A 14 0.21 1.67 4.42
N ILE A 15 -0.42 0.61 4.95
CA ILE A 15 -1.76 0.70 5.53
C ILE A 15 -1.78 1.68 6.70
N SER A 16 -0.82 1.58 7.62
CA SER A 16 -0.78 2.46 8.80
C SER A 16 -0.66 3.94 8.46
N ILE A 17 0.06 4.28 7.39
CA ILE A 17 0.32 5.69 7.02
C ILE A 17 -0.76 6.22 6.08
N PHE A 18 -1.13 5.43 5.06
CA PHE A 18 -1.95 5.93 3.97
C PHE A 18 -3.44 5.64 4.11
N ASN A 19 -3.86 4.69 4.96
CA ASN A 19 -5.27 4.32 5.05
C ASN A 19 -6.17 5.49 5.47
N ASN A 20 -5.88 6.12 6.62
CA ASN A 20 -6.65 7.26 7.12
C ASN A 20 -6.67 8.49 6.18
N PRO A 21 -5.54 9.00 5.68
CA PRO A 21 -5.57 10.16 4.80
C PRO A 21 -6.26 9.87 3.47
N LEU A 22 -6.08 8.67 2.89
CA LEU A 22 -6.81 8.31 1.67
C LEU A 22 -8.31 8.20 1.95
N LEU A 23 -8.71 7.56 3.05
CA LEU A 23 -10.11 7.46 3.43
C LEU A 23 -10.75 8.84 3.62
N ASN A 24 -10.07 9.77 4.27
CA ASN A 24 -10.55 11.14 4.44
C ASN A 24 -10.72 11.87 3.10
N ILE A 25 -9.83 11.66 2.13
CA ILE A 25 -9.95 12.24 0.78
C ILE A 25 -11.18 11.66 0.06
N PHE A 26 -11.36 10.34 0.10
CA PHE A 26 -12.51 9.70 -0.53
C PHE A 26 -13.84 10.05 0.16
N GLN A 27 -13.85 10.21 1.49
CA GLN A 27 -15.01 10.68 2.23
C GLN A 27 -15.33 12.14 1.91
N ALA A 28 -14.32 13.00 1.74
CA ALA A 28 -14.52 14.39 1.30
C ALA A 28 -15.11 14.47 -0.13
N LEU A 29 -14.87 13.46 -0.97
CA LEU A 29 -15.51 13.30 -2.28
C LEU A 29 -16.94 12.74 -2.22
N GLY A 30 -17.45 12.44 -1.01
CA GLY A 30 -18.79 11.90 -0.80
C GLY A 30 -18.95 10.42 -1.16
N TRP A 31 -17.85 9.67 -1.26
CA TRP A 31 -17.91 8.25 -1.59
C TRP A 31 -18.36 7.41 -0.39
N ASN A 32 -19.02 6.28 -0.67
CA ASN A 32 -19.45 5.34 0.36
C ASN A 32 -18.22 4.67 1.01
N LEU A 33 -18.24 4.54 2.34
CA LEU A 33 -17.13 4.06 3.16
C LEU A 33 -16.58 2.70 2.66
N ILE A 34 -17.47 1.75 2.38
CA ILE A 34 -17.11 0.42 1.86
C ILE A 34 -16.46 0.53 0.48
N PHE A 35 -16.97 1.40 -0.39
CA PHE A 35 -16.42 1.56 -1.74
C PHE A 35 -15.04 2.21 -1.68
N SER A 36 -14.86 3.22 -0.83
CA SER A 36 -13.58 3.86 -0.57
C SER A 36 -12.54 2.87 -0.04
N GLU A 37 -12.90 2.02 0.93
CA GLU A 37 -11.98 1.02 1.49
C GLU A 37 -11.50 0.00 0.43
N VAL A 38 -12.41 -0.49 -0.41
CA VAL A 38 -12.04 -1.42 -1.49
C VAL A 38 -11.07 -0.76 -2.47
N VAL A 39 -11.34 0.49 -2.85
CA VAL A 39 -10.46 1.26 -3.75
C VAL A 39 -9.10 1.52 -3.12
N ILE A 40 -9.06 1.90 -1.84
CA ILE A 40 -7.81 2.08 -1.08
C ILE A 40 -7.02 0.78 -1.02
N GLY A 41 -7.66 -0.35 -0.75
CA GLY A 41 -7.01 -1.67 -0.74
C GLY A 41 -6.33 -1.99 -2.06
N ILE A 42 -7.02 -1.75 -3.18
CA ILE A 42 -6.46 -1.95 -4.53
C ILE A 42 -5.26 -1.03 -4.77
N ILE A 43 -5.38 0.26 -4.42
CA ILE A 43 -4.29 1.24 -4.56
C ILE A 43 -3.06 0.81 -3.75
N LEU A 44 -3.24 0.37 -2.51
CA LEU A 44 -2.14 -0.05 -1.63
C LEU A 44 -1.44 -1.31 -2.15
N ILE A 45 -2.18 -2.27 -2.71
CA ILE A 45 -1.61 -3.46 -3.35
C ILE A 45 -0.76 -3.07 -4.57
N ILE A 46 -1.28 -2.18 -5.43
CA ILE A 46 -0.53 -1.69 -6.59
C ILE A 46 0.75 -0.97 -6.13
N LEU A 47 0.66 -0.13 -5.09
CA LEU A 47 1.79 0.58 -4.54
C LEU A 47 2.85 -0.38 -3.98
N LEU A 48 2.43 -1.43 -3.29
CA LEU A 48 3.31 -2.47 -2.79
C LEU A 48 4.05 -3.19 -3.93
N ILE A 49 3.35 -3.55 -5.01
CA ILE A 49 3.97 -4.19 -6.18
C ILE A 49 5.01 -3.25 -6.82
N LEU A 50 4.68 -1.96 -6.94
CA LEU A 50 5.61 -0.96 -7.46
C LEU A 50 6.84 -0.83 -6.57
N ILE A 51 6.66 -0.64 -5.26
CA ILE A 51 7.78 -0.52 -4.32
C ILE A 51 8.63 -1.80 -4.30
N HIS A 52 8.00 -2.98 -4.34
CA HIS A 52 8.72 -4.23 -4.40
C HIS A 52 9.58 -4.33 -5.66
N LYS A 53 9.00 -4.05 -6.83
CA LYS A 53 9.71 -4.13 -8.12
C LYS A 53 10.80 -3.07 -8.26
N PHE A 54 10.55 -1.83 -7.84
CA PHE A 54 11.45 -0.70 -8.07
C PHE A 54 12.44 -0.45 -6.95
N ILE A 55 12.07 -0.68 -5.69
CA ILE A 55 12.90 -0.38 -4.51
C ILE A 55 13.54 -1.66 -3.98
N LEU A 56 12.74 -2.64 -3.55
CA LEU A 56 13.27 -3.87 -2.94
C LEU A 56 14.14 -4.64 -3.93
N ARG A 57 13.70 -4.80 -5.19
CA ARG A 57 14.47 -5.51 -6.23
C ARG A 57 15.69 -4.76 -6.76
N LYS A 58 15.80 -3.44 -6.53
CA LYS A 58 16.94 -2.64 -7.03
C LYS A 58 17.96 -2.37 -5.93
N TYR A 59 17.51 -2.10 -4.71
CA TYR A 59 18.34 -1.64 -3.61
C TYR A 59 18.66 -2.71 -2.57
N ILE A 60 17.74 -3.66 -2.33
CA ILE A 60 17.90 -4.66 -1.26
C ILE A 60 18.29 -6.03 -1.83
N PHE A 61 17.58 -6.48 -2.86
CA PHE A 61 17.90 -7.70 -3.58
C PHE A 61 18.60 -7.31 -4.88
N LYS A 62 19.92 -7.07 -4.88
CA LYS A 62 20.73 -6.82 -6.10
C LYS A 62 20.73 -8.05 -7.02
N LYS A 63 19.58 -8.41 -7.59
CA LYS A 63 19.40 -9.51 -8.53
C LYS A 63 18.63 -9.04 -9.74
#